data_AF-A0A661BJW3-F1
#
_entry.id   AF-A0A661BJW3-F1
#
_cell.length_a   1.000
_cell.length_b   1.000
_cell.length_c   1.000
_cell.angle_alpha   90.00
_cell.angle_beta   90.00
_cell.angle_gamma   90.00
#
_symmetry.space_group_name_H-M   'P 1'
#
loop_
_entity.id
_entity.type
_entity.pdbx_description
1 polymer ?
#
loop_
_entity_poly.entity_id
_entity_poly.type
_entity_poly.pdbx_seq_one_letter_code
_entity_poly.pdbx_strand_id
1 'polypeptide(L)'
;MPVILWTDALLILLLATLGAYVLHVSRSPQLRRSWREVVHSRAAMASAVVLATFMLVAVLDSIQLHPPVAATTTETGRAAEQHYSAEMISALDWLLAPLRQRVEKTYSAPFATHAFAMESMELADGRVARGYPRLRYGGAHLANPESKYRDIAVLALRATLVSILLWSLMCAVVAGALARRSDDGFFAAAGRMLRG
;
A
#
# COMPACT_ATOMS: atom_id res chain seq x y z
N MET A 1 5.42 -22.67 3.41
CA MET A 1 4.22 -23.08 2.62
C MET A 1 3.10 -22.11 2.96
N PRO A 2 2.42 -21.49 1.98
CA PRO A 2 1.30 -20.59 2.28
C PRO A 2 0.17 -21.39 2.94
N VAL A 3 -0.29 -20.93 4.11
CA VAL A 3 -1.45 -21.50 4.80
C VAL A 3 -2.63 -20.56 4.54
N ILE A 4 -3.65 -21.06 3.85
CA ILE A 4 -4.86 -20.29 3.53
C ILE A 4 -5.81 -20.40 4.73
N LEU A 5 -6.16 -19.30 5.38
CA LEU A 5 -7.21 -19.31 6.39
C LEU A 5 -8.57 -19.45 5.72
N TRP A 6 -9.58 -19.96 6.44
CA TRP A 6 -10.93 -20.11 5.89
C TRP A 6 -11.52 -18.80 5.36
N THR A 7 -11.22 -17.68 6.01
CA THR A 7 -11.59 -16.34 5.56
C THR A 7 -10.97 -15.99 4.20
N ASP A 8 -9.72 -16.36 3.98
CA ASP A 8 -9.02 -16.10 2.72
C ASP A 8 -9.56 -16.99 1.60
N ALA A 9 -9.91 -18.24 1.91
CA ALA A 9 -10.54 -19.14 0.96
C ALA A 9 -11.87 -18.58 0.44
N LEU A 10 -12.68 -17.95 1.31
CA LEU A 10 -13.93 -17.29 0.92
C LEU A 10 -13.67 -16.07 0.02
N LEU A 11 -12.63 -15.28 0.32
CA LEU A 11 -12.24 -14.15 -0.52
C LEU A 11 -11.75 -14.61 -1.90
N ILE A 12 -10.90 -15.63 -1.96
CA ILE A 12 -10.44 -16.24 -3.21
C ILE A 12 -11.60 -16.82 -4.00
N LEU A 13 -12.58 -17.47 -3.34
CA LEU A 13 -13.79 -17.98 -3.98
C LEU A 13 -14.65 -16.84 -4.55
N LEU A 14 -14.81 -15.74 -3.81
CA LEU A 14 -15.51 -14.54 -4.28
C LEU A 14 -14.81 -13.97 -5.53
N LEU A 15 -13.49 -13.88 -5.51
CA LEU A 15 -12.69 -13.41 -6.65
C LEU A 15 -12.79 -14.35 -7.85
N ALA A 16 -12.74 -15.66 -7.63
CA ALA A 16 -12.86 -16.67 -8.67
C ALA A 16 -14.25 -16.64 -9.32
N THR A 17 -15.31 -16.52 -8.52
CA THR A 17 -16.69 -16.43 -9.01
C THR A 17 -16.94 -15.12 -9.74
N LEU A 18 -16.41 -14.00 -9.25
CA LEU A 18 -16.45 -12.71 -9.93
C LEU A 18 -15.69 -12.76 -11.27
N GLY A 19 -14.49 -13.35 -11.30
CA GLY A 19 -13.71 -13.54 -12.51
C GLY A 19 -14.43 -14.42 -13.53
N ALA A 20 -15.02 -15.54 -13.08
CA ALA A 20 -15.83 -16.41 -13.93
C ALA A 20 -17.04 -15.67 -14.51
N TYR A 21 -17.72 -14.85 -13.70
CA TYR A 21 -18.83 -14.01 -14.14
C TYR A 21 -18.39 -12.99 -15.19
N VAL A 22 -17.29 -12.27 -14.96
CA VAL A 22 -16.73 -11.31 -15.94
C VAL A 22 -16.35 -12.02 -17.24
N LEU A 23 -15.74 -13.20 -17.17
CA LEU A 23 -15.43 -14.01 -18.34
C LEU A 23 -16.70 -14.45 -19.08
N HIS A 24 -17.73 -14.88 -18.35
CA HIS A 24 -19.02 -15.27 -18.92
C HIS A 24 -19.71 -14.09 -19.64
N VAL A 25 -19.75 -12.92 -19.00
CA VAL A 25 -20.24 -11.67 -19.59
C VAL A 25 -19.40 -11.31 -20.83
N SER A 26 -18.07 -11.41 -20.77
CA SER A 26 -17.18 -11.05 -21.89
C SER A 26 -17.33 -11.96 -23.11
N ARG A 27 -17.80 -13.20 -22.94
CA ARG A 27 -18.02 -14.17 -24.03
C ARG A 27 -19.40 -14.08 -24.64
N SER A 28 -20.39 -13.55 -23.92
CA SER A 28 -21.79 -13.51 -24.36
C SER A 28 -22.14 -12.15 -25.00
N PRO A 29 -22.41 -12.10 -26.32
CA PRO A 29 -22.67 -10.83 -27.01
C PRO A 29 -23.83 -10.01 -26.43
N GLN A 30 -24.85 -10.71 -25.91
CA GLN A 30 -26.04 -10.10 -25.33
C GLN A 30 -25.74 -9.37 -24.01
N LEU A 31 -25.03 -10.03 -23.08
CA LEU A 31 -24.67 -9.43 -21.79
C LEU A 31 -23.63 -8.32 -21.94
N ARG A 32 -22.69 -8.42 -22.89
CA ARG A 32 -21.75 -7.33 -23.19
C ARG A 32 -22.46 -6.03 -23.56
N ARG A 33 -23.59 -6.10 -24.29
CA ARG A 33 -24.35 -4.91 -24.67
C ARG A 33 -24.93 -4.21 -23.44
N SER A 34 -25.54 -4.97 -22.52
CA SER A 34 -26.06 -4.43 -21.26
C SER A 34 -24.96 -3.85 -20.36
N TRP A 35 -23.81 -4.53 -20.26
CA TRP A 35 -22.68 -4.05 -19.46
C TRP A 35 -21.93 -2.86 -20.07
N ARG A 36 -22.10 -2.60 -21.37
CA ARG A 36 -21.46 -1.46 -22.04
C ARG A 36 -21.90 -0.14 -21.43
N GLU A 37 -23.16 0.00 -21.03
CA GLU A 37 -23.67 1.21 -20.39
C GLU A 37 -22.98 1.47 -19.05
N VAL A 38 -22.72 0.41 -18.28
CA VAL A 38 -21.98 0.49 -17.01
C VAL A 38 -20.55 0.97 -17.26
N VAL A 39 -19.86 0.42 -18.26
CA VAL A 39 -18.48 0.80 -18.58
C VAL A 39 -18.38 2.23 -19.14
N HIS A 40 -19.44 2.76 -19.76
CA HIS A 40 -19.50 4.14 -20.23
C HIS A 40 -19.97 5.13 -19.15
N SER A 41 -20.47 4.64 -18.01
CA SER A 41 -20.86 5.49 -16.89
C SER A 41 -19.64 5.93 -16.09
N ARG A 42 -19.41 7.25 -16.03
CA ARG A 42 -18.32 7.86 -15.25
C ARG A 42 -18.39 7.46 -13.78
N ALA A 43 -19.59 7.43 -13.20
CA ALA A 43 -19.80 7.05 -11.81
C ALA A 43 -19.47 5.58 -11.56
N ALA A 44 -19.90 4.68 -12.46
CA ALA A 44 -19.61 3.25 -12.33
C ALA A 44 -18.11 2.96 -12.45
N MET A 45 -17.41 3.63 -13.37
CA MET A 45 -15.96 3.49 -13.52
C MET A 45 -15.20 4.06 -12.32
N ALA A 46 -15.62 5.20 -11.78
CA ALA A 46 -15.04 5.74 -10.54
C ALA A 46 -15.19 4.76 -9.38
N SER A 47 -16.39 4.20 -9.18
CA SER A 47 -16.64 3.17 -8.18
C SER A 47 -15.79 1.92 -8.43
N ALA A 48 -15.66 1.47 -9.69
CA ALA A 48 -14.85 0.31 -10.03
C ALA A 48 -13.37 0.49 -9.64
N VAL A 49 -12.80 1.68 -9.80
CA VAL A 49 -11.42 1.98 -9.38
C VAL A 49 -11.28 1.88 -7.85
N VAL A 50 -12.23 2.45 -7.11
CA VAL A 50 -12.25 2.39 -5.63
C VAL A 50 -12.37 0.94 -5.16
N LEU A 51 -13.32 0.19 -5.72
CA LEU A 51 -13.50 -1.23 -5.39
C LEU A 51 -12.26 -2.05 -5.74
N ALA A 52 -11.63 -1.81 -6.89
CA ALA A 52 -10.40 -2.49 -7.29
C ALA A 52 -9.25 -2.23 -6.32
N THR A 53 -9.17 -1.00 -5.76
CA THR A 53 -8.15 -0.66 -4.76
C THR A 53 -8.39 -1.42 -3.45
N PHE A 54 -9.63 -1.46 -2.96
CA PHE A 54 -9.97 -2.27 -1.78
C PHE A 54 -9.72 -3.76 -2.01
N MET A 55 -10.06 -4.26 -3.20
CA MET A 55 -9.83 -5.66 -3.56
C MET A 55 -8.34 -5.99 -3.58
N LEU A 56 -7.50 -5.10 -4.12
CA LEU A 56 -6.05 -5.27 -4.10
C LEU A 56 -5.51 -5.32 -2.67
N VAL A 57 -5.94 -4.41 -1.81
CA VAL A 57 -5.53 -4.40 -0.39
C VAL A 57 -5.97 -5.69 0.29
N ALA A 58 -7.22 -6.12 0.09
CA ALA A 58 -7.75 -7.35 0.68
C ALA A 58 -6.97 -8.59 0.20
N VAL A 59 -6.61 -8.66 -1.09
CA VAL A 59 -5.77 -9.74 -1.62
C VAL A 59 -4.37 -9.72 -0.99
N LEU A 60 -3.73 -8.55 -0.89
CA LEU A 60 -2.41 -8.43 -0.28
C LEU A 60 -2.41 -8.79 1.22
N ASP A 61 -3.50 -8.49 1.92
CA ASP A 61 -3.69 -8.82 3.33
C ASP A 61 -3.97 -10.32 3.54
N SER A 62 -4.72 -10.94 2.62
CA SER A 62 -4.99 -12.38 2.62
C SER A 62 -3.82 -13.26 2.15
N ILE A 63 -2.71 -12.71 1.67
CA ILE A 63 -1.53 -13.51 1.32
C ILE A 63 -0.64 -13.61 2.56
N GLN A 64 -0.71 -14.72 3.29
CA GLN A 64 0.16 -14.97 4.44
C GLN A 64 1.53 -15.51 4.00
N LEU A 65 2.58 -14.86 4.48
CA LEU A 65 3.96 -15.25 4.35
C LEU A 65 4.47 -15.82 5.68
N HIS A 66 5.25 -16.90 5.60
CA HIS A 66 5.95 -17.49 6.74
C HIS A 66 7.41 -17.08 6.64
N PRO A 67 7.88 -16.06 7.38
CA PRO A 67 9.30 -15.78 7.43
C PRO A 67 10.00 -16.94 8.15
N PRO A 68 11.11 -17.47 7.59
CA PRO A 68 11.95 -18.38 8.34
C PRO A 68 12.52 -17.62 9.54
N VAL A 69 12.43 -18.21 10.74
CA VAL A 69 13.16 -17.68 11.88
C VAL A 69 14.63 -17.82 11.53
N ALA A 70 15.36 -16.72 11.60
CA ALA A 70 16.81 -16.77 11.57
C ALA A 70 17.22 -17.75 12.67
N ALA A 71 17.82 -18.88 12.28
CA ALA A 71 18.35 -19.85 13.23
C ALA A 71 19.24 -19.08 14.19
N THR A 72 18.78 -18.90 15.42
CA THR A 72 19.66 -18.52 16.53
C THR A 72 20.66 -19.65 16.60
N THR A 73 21.89 -19.38 16.18
CA THR A 73 23.03 -20.26 16.36
C THR A 73 23.15 -20.56 17.84
N THR A 74 22.60 -21.69 18.27
CA THR A 74 22.98 -22.32 19.52
C THR A 74 24.45 -22.71 19.39
N GLU A 75 25.28 -22.34 20.36
CA GLU A 75 26.73 -22.63 20.44
C GLU A 75 27.08 -24.13 20.54
N THR A 76 26.16 -25.02 20.22
CA THR A 76 26.36 -26.47 20.27
C THR A 76 25.94 -27.05 18.92
N GLY A 77 26.93 -27.52 18.15
CA GLY A 77 26.80 -28.03 16.77
C GLY A 77 25.90 -29.25 16.59
N ARG A 78 24.62 -29.11 16.90
CA ARG A 78 23.53 -29.98 16.44
C ARG A 78 22.63 -29.13 15.56
N ALA A 79 22.25 -29.67 14.40
CA ALA A 79 21.33 -29.03 13.48
C ALA A 79 20.05 -28.65 14.23
N ALA A 80 19.91 -27.37 14.55
CA ALA A 80 18.75 -26.84 15.22
C ALA A 80 17.56 -27.02 14.29
N GLU A 81 16.56 -27.78 14.73
CA GLU A 81 15.26 -27.85 14.08
C GLU A 81 14.79 -26.43 13.80
N GLN A 82 14.42 -26.17 12.54
CA GLN A 82 13.90 -24.88 12.10
C GLN A 82 12.62 -24.58 12.88
N HIS A 83 12.73 -23.85 13.98
CA HIS A 83 11.59 -23.33 14.70
C HIS A 83 11.00 -22.21 13.84
N TYR A 84 9.83 -22.43 13.26
CA TYR A 84 9.08 -21.38 12.56
C TYR A 84 8.46 -20.45 13.61
N SER A 85 8.51 -19.14 13.39
CA SER A 85 7.82 -18.16 14.24
C SER A 85 6.33 -18.38 14.06
N ALA A 86 5.57 -18.40 15.15
CA ALA A 86 4.13 -18.56 15.13
C ALA A 86 3.38 -17.35 14.53
N GLU A 87 4.09 -16.27 14.19
CA GLU A 87 3.50 -15.04 13.68
C GLU A 87 3.42 -15.07 12.15
N MET A 88 2.21 -15.27 11.63
CA MET A 88 1.90 -15.10 10.20
C MET A 88 1.96 -13.62 9.85
N ILE A 89 2.68 -13.26 8.79
CA ILE A 89 2.81 -11.89 8.31
C ILE A 89 2.17 -11.79 6.94
N SER A 90 1.23 -10.87 6.72
CA SER A 90 0.63 -10.69 5.40
C SER A 90 1.63 -10.08 4.40
N ALA A 91 1.38 -10.22 3.10
CA ALA A 91 2.18 -9.56 2.07
C ALA A 91 2.08 -8.02 2.20
N LEU A 92 0.91 -7.52 2.61
CA LEU A 92 0.72 -6.12 2.96
C LEU A 92 1.62 -5.71 4.15
N ASP A 93 1.66 -6.52 5.21
CA ASP A 93 2.52 -6.28 6.37
C ASP A 93 4.02 -6.36 6.03
N TRP A 94 4.39 -7.18 5.06
CA TRP A 94 5.76 -7.25 4.57
C TRP A 94 6.13 -5.99 3.78
N LEU A 95 5.24 -5.52 2.89
CA LEU A 95 5.42 -4.27 2.15
C LEU A 95 5.47 -3.05 3.09
N LEU A 96 4.67 -3.09 4.16
CA LEU A 96 4.58 -2.04 5.19
C LEU A 96 5.43 -2.37 6.42
N ALA A 97 6.43 -3.25 6.31
CA ALA A 97 7.24 -3.70 7.44
C ALA A 97 7.80 -2.57 8.32
N PRO A 98 8.27 -1.42 7.77
CA PRO A 98 8.70 -0.31 8.61
C PRO A 98 7.61 0.24 9.53
N LEU A 99 6.33 0.24 9.12
CA LEU A 99 5.22 0.69 9.97
C LEU A 99 4.96 -0.29 11.12
N ARG A 100 5.06 -1.59 10.86
CA ARG A 100 4.88 -2.63 11.89
C ARG A 100 6.04 -2.67 12.88
N GLN A 101 7.28 -2.54 12.40
CA GLN A 101 8.49 -2.73 13.21
C GLN A 101 8.88 -1.48 14.01
N ARG A 102 8.50 -0.27 13.56
CA ARG A 102 8.87 1.00 14.20
C ARG A 102 7.85 1.43 15.26
N VAL A 103 7.64 0.56 16.24
CA VAL A 103 6.72 0.83 17.35
C VAL A 103 7.37 1.82 18.34
N GLU A 104 6.63 2.86 18.70
CA GLU A 104 7.00 3.83 19.72
C GLU A 104 6.33 3.47 21.06
N LYS A 105 6.93 3.86 22.19
CA LYS A 105 6.38 3.57 23.53
C LYS A 105 5.03 4.21 23.82
N THR A 106 4.65 5.24 23.06
CA THR A 106 3.46 6.05 23.35
C THR A 106 2.72 6.40 22.07
N TYR A 107 1.39 6.27 22.12
CA TYR A 107 0.49 6.83 21.12
C TYR A 107 0.53 8.36 21.20
N SER A 108 0.98 8.99 20.13
CA SER A 108 1.16 10.44 20.04
C SER A 108 0.30 11.03 18.92
N ALA A 109 0.16 12.35 18.90
CA ALA A 109 -0.57 13.05 17.85
C ALA A 109 0.04 12.76 16.45
N PRO A 110 -0.74 12.86 15.36
CA PRO A 110 -0.21 12.70 14.01
C PRO A 110 1.01 13.59 13.77
N PHE A 111 2.09 13.02 13.23
CA PHE A 111 3.36 13.71 12.97
C PHE A 111 4.01 14.33 14.22
N ALA A 112 3.80 13.74 15.40
CA ALA A 112 4.56 14.10 16.58
C ALA A 112 6.04 13.72 16.43
N THR A 113 6.90 14.50 17.07
CA THR A 113 8.35 14.26 17.16
C THR A 113 8.79 13.93 18.58
N HIS A 114 7.88 14.07 19.55
CA HIS A 114 8.10 13.84 20.96
C HIS A 114 7.00 12.93 21.51
N ALA A 115 7.33 12.16 22.55
CA ALA A 115 6.38 11.32 23.25
C ALA A 115 5.29 12.16 23.90
N PHE A 116 4.08 11.63 23.97
CA PHE A 116 2.98 12.27 24.70
C PHE A 116 3.11 12.07 26.21
N ALA A 117 3.77 11.00 26.66
CA ALA A 117 4.01 10.73 28.08
C ALA A 117 5.29 11.46 28.53
N MET A 118 5.22 12.07 29.71
CA MET A 118 6.37 12.71 30.33
C MET A 118 7.20 11.65 31.07
N GLU A 119 8.47 11.53 30.71
CA GLU A 119 9.41 10.55 31.24
C GLU A 119 10.56 11.25 31.99
N SER A 120 11.14 10.55 32.96
CA SER A 120 12.39 10.96 33.60
C SER A 120 13.56 10.52 32.72
N MET A 121 14.32 11.48 32.22
CA MET A 121 15.49 11.28 31.37
C MET A 121 16.75 11.66 32.14
N GLU A 122 17.75 10.79 32.13
CA GLU A 122 19.08 11.14 32.61
C GLU A 122 19.80 11.99 31.56
N LEU A 123 20.23 13.18 31.96
CA LEU A 123 21.08 14.04 31.15
C LEU A 123 22.52 13.55 31.23
N ALA A 124 23.33 13.94 30.24
CA ALA A 124 24.76 13.62 30.18
C ALA A 124 25.56 14.14 31.39
N ASP A 125 25.00 15.08 32.17
CA ASP A 125 25.57 15.62 33.40
C ASP A 125 25.14 14.85 34.67
N GLY A 126 24.41 13.74 34.52
CA GLY A 126 23.91 12.91 35.61
C GLY A 126 22.65 13.45 36.30
N ARG A 127 22.10 14.59 35.85
CA ARG A 127 20.83 15.11 36.38
C ARG A 127 19.66 14.37 35.75
N VAL A 128 18.64 14.12 36.54
CA VAL A 128 17.37 13.60 36.04
C VAL A 128 16.47 14.78 35.70
N ALA A 129 16.17 14.96 34.41
CA ALA A 129 15.16 15.91 33.96
C ALA A 129 13.89 15.17 33.57
N ARG A 130 12.75 15.72 33.97
CA ARG A 130 11.45 15.17 33.59
C ARG A 130 10.90 15.97 32.42
N GLY A 131 10.59 15.30 31.31
CA GLY A 131 10.15 15.96 30.08
C GLY A 131 9.57 15.00 29.06
N TYR A 132 9.27 15.50 27.86
CA TYR A 132 8.75 14.69 26.76
C TYR A 132 9.92 14.24 25.87
N PRO A 133 10.36 12.98 25.94
CA PRO A 133 11.49 12.53 25.15
C PRO A 133 11.19 12.59 23.65
N ARG A 134 12.23 12.81 22.85
CA ARG A 134 12.15 12.71 21.40
C ARG A 134 11.84 11.27 20.98
N LEU A 135 10.95 11.10 20.01
CA LEU A 135 10.59 9.79 19.45
C LEU A 135 11.78 9.15 18.72
N ARG A 136 11.85 7.81 18.73
CA ARG A 136 12.97 7.06 18.15
C ARG A 136 12.93 7.02 16.63
N TYR A 137 11.74 6.97 16.07
CA TYR A 137 11.43 6.86 14.64
C TYR A 137 10.67 8.08 14.14
N GLY A 138 9.75 8.62 14.95
CA GLY A 138 8.95 9.81 14.62
C GLY A 138 9.81 11.07 14.42
N GLY A 139 9.99 11.50 13.16
CA GLY A 139 10.82 12.66 12.83
C GLY A 139 12.30 12.49 13.20
N ALA A 140 12.79 11.24 13.26
CA ALA A 140 14.18 10.93 13.63
C ALA A 140 15.21 11.58 12.68
N HIS A 141 14.86 11.75 11.40
CA HIS A 141 15.71 12.38 10.38
C HIS A 141 15.80 13.91 10.48
N LEU A 142 14.92 14.55 11.26
CA LEU A 142 14.89 16.00 11.36
C LEU A 142 15.99 16.51 12.29
N ALA A 143 16.91 17.35 11.79
CA ALA A 143 17.87 18.03 12.66
C ALA A 143 17.16 18.98 13.63
N ASN A 144 16.14 19.70 13.15
CA ASN A 144 15.27 20.56 13.97
C ASN A 144 13.81 20.04 13.92
N PRO A 145 13.24 19.56 15.05
CA PRO A 145 11.86 19.05 15.13
C PRO A 145 10.77 20.06 14.73
N GLU A 146 11.02 21.36 14.87
CA GLU A 146 10.04 22.40 14.50
C GLU A 146 9.85 22.51 12.98
N SER A 147 10.84 22.06 12.20
CA SER A 147 10.80 22.10 10.73
C SER A 147 9.92 21.01 10.09
N LYS A 148 9.22 20.18 10.90
CA LYS A 148 8.43 19.03 10.43
C LYS A 148 7.40 19.36 9.36
N TYR A 149 6.70 20.50 9.47
CA TYR A 149 5.67 20.86 8.49
C TYR A 149 6.25 21.17 7.12
N ARG A 150 7.45 21.77 7.08
CA ARG A 150 8.18 21.99 5.83
C ARG A 150 8.61 20.67 5.20
N ASP A 151 9.11 19.74 6.02
CA ASP A 151 9.48 18.40 5.56
C ASP A 151 8.29 17.65 4.96
N ILE A 152 7.15 17.64 5.65
CA ILE A 152 5.90 17.05 5.16
C ILE A 152 5.45 17.71 3.86
N ALA A 153 5.48 19.04 3.78
CA ALA A 153 5.08 19.77 2.57
C ALA A 153 5.97 19.44 1.37
N VAL A 154 7.29 19.36 1.57
CA VAL A 154 8.24 18.99 0.51
C VAL A 154 8.03 17.55 0.07
N LEU A 155 7.82 16.63 1.02
CA LEU A 155 7.53 15.23 0.71
C LEU A 155 6.23 15.09 -0.08
N ALA A 156 5.16 15.75 0.37
CA ALA A 156 3.86 15.76 -0.30
C ALA A 156 3.99 16.32 -1.72
N LEU A 157 4.63 17.47 -1.89
CA LEU A 157 4.84 18.08 -3.21
C LEU A 157 5.61 17.15 -4.15
N ARG A 158 6.71 16.55 -3.69
CA ARG A 158 7.50 15.60 -4.49
C ARG A 158 6.66 14.39 -4.89
N ALA A 159 5.94 13.79 -3.94
CA ALA A 159 5.07 12.66 -4.21
C ALA A 159 3.99 13.02 -5.25
N THR A 160 3.32 14.16 -5.08
CA THR A 160 2.31 14.64 -6.04
C THR A 160 2.90 14.85 -7.43
N LEU A 161 4.07 15.47 -7.55
CA LEU A 161 4.73 15.67 -8.85
C LEU A 161 5.06 14.34 -9.53
N VAL A 162 5.61 13.38 -8.79
CA VAL A 162 5.90 12.03 -9.31
C VAL A 162 4.60 11.34 -9.74
N SER A 163 3.53 11.42 -8.94
CA SER A 163 2.24 10.85 -9.29
C SER A 163 1.65 11.47 -10.56
N ILE A 164 1.72 12.79 -10.72
CA ILE A 164 1.26 13.49 -11.94
C ILE A 164 2.06 13.02 -13.16
N LEU A 165 3.39 12.90 -13.03
CA LEU A 165 4.24 12.42 -14.12
C LEU A 165 3.88 10.99 -14.53
N LEU A 166 3.77 10.07 -13.57
CA LEU A 166 3.38 8.68 -13.82
C LEU A 166 1.98 8.57 -14.44
N TRP A 167 1.02 9.37 -13.93
CA TRP A 167 -0.33 9.41 -14.48
C TRP A 167 -0.34 9.92 -15.92
N SER A 168 0.37 11.02 -16.19
CA SER A 168 0.48 11.58 -17.55
C SER A 168 1.12 10.60 -18.53
N LEU A 169 2.14 9.86 -18.10
CA LEU A 169 2.78 8.81 -18.89
C LEU A 169 1.80 7.68 -19.18
N MET A 170 1.04 7.23 -18.18
CA MET A 170 0.02 6.20 -18.36
C MET A 170 -1.05 6.64 -19.36
N CYS A 171 -1.57 7.87 -19.24
CA CYS A 171 -2.51 8.44 -20.20
C CYS A 171 -1.92 8.52 -21.61
N ALA A 172 -0.65 8.93 -21.75
CA ALA A 172 0.02 8.99 -23.04
C ALA A 172 0.20 7.61 -23.69
N VAL A 173 0.54 6.58 -22.90
CA VAL A 173 0.63 5.19 -23.38
C VAL A 173 -0.73 4.69 -23.87
N VAL A 174 -1.80 4.95 -23.11
CA VAL A 174 -3.17 4.57 -23.50
C VAL A 174 -3.60 5.32 -24.77
N ALA A 175 -3.37 6.63 -24.84
CA ALA A 175 -3.67 7.44 -26.03
C ALA A 175 -2.90 6.94 -27.27
N GLY A 176 -1.61 6.62 -27.11
CA GLY A 176 -0.78 6.06 -28.18
C GLY A 176 -1.25 4.68 -28.64
N ALA A 177 -1.68 3.81 -27.72
CA ALA A 177 -2.25 2.51 -28.05
C ALA A 177 -3.58 2.62 -28.80
N LEU A 178 -4.42 3.60 -28.45
CA LEU A 178 -5.68 3.92 -29.13
C LEU A 178 -5.44 4.52 -30.53
N ALA A 179 -4.48 5.45 -30.66
CA ALA A 179 -4.09 6.07 -31.93
C ALA A 179 -3.63 5.01 -32.94
N ARG A 180 -2.76 4.07 -32.50
CA ARG A 180 -2.30 2.94 -33.32
C ARG A 180 -3.41 2.01 -33.81
N ARG A 181 -4.56 1.99 -33.14
CA ARG A 181 -5.73 1.17 -33.53
C ARG A 181 -6.73 1.92 -34.41
N SER A 182 -6.62 3.24 -34.53
CA SER A 182 -7.65 4.09 -35.15
C SER A 182 -7.18 4.81 -36.41
N ASP A 183 -5.93 4.63 -36.86
CA ASP A 183 -5.24 5.45 -37.89
C ASP A 183 -5.25 6.97 -37.63
N ASP A 184 -5.66 7.39 -36.44
CA ASP A 184 -5.70 8.78 -36.00
C ASP A 184 -4.35 9.23 -35.43
N GLY A 185 -4.03 10.52 -35.58
CA GLY A 185 -2.89 11.14 -34.90
C GLY A 185 -3.03 11.13 -33.37
N PHE A 186 -1.90 11.06 -32.65
CA PHE A 186 -1.84 11.03 -31.18
C PHE A 186 -2.69 12.11 -30.50
N PHE A 187 -2.66 13.34 -31.03
CA PHE A 187 -3.43 14.48 -30.49
C PHE A 187 -4.95 14.32 -30.63
N ALA A 188 -5.42 13.64 -31.69
CA ALA A 188 -6.84 13.35 -31.87
C ALA A 188 -7.32 12.27 -30.89
N ALA A 189 -6.50 11.24 -30.63
CA ALA A 189 -6.79 10.23 -29.61
C ALA A 189 -6.80 10.83 -28.19
N ALA A 190 -5.82 11.68 -27.86
CA ALA A 190 -5.77 12.38 -26.57
C ALA A 190 -6.95 13.35 -26.37
N GLY A 191 -7.34 14.08 -27.43
CA GLY A 191 -8.49 14.98 -27.40
C GLY A 191 -9.83 14.26 -27.17
N ARG A 192 -10.00 13.05 -27.70
CA ARG A 192 -11.17 12.21 -27.43
C ARG A 192 -11.22 11.77 -25.96
N MET A 193 -10.10 11.34 -25.39
CA MET A 193 -10.03 10.95 -23.97
C MET A 193 -10.41 12.10 -23.02
N LEU A 194 -10.01 13.33 -23.34
CA LEU A 194 -10.33 14.51 -22.52
C LEU A 194 -11.79 14.96 -22.62
N ARG A 195 -12.45 14.71 -23.75
CA ARG A 195 -13.85 15.11 -23.97
C ARG A 195 -14.85 14.08 -23.42
N GLY A 196 -14.42 12.83 -23.24
CA GLY A 196 -15.23 11.73 -22.72
C GLY A 196 -16.05 11.08 -23.82
#